data_AF-A0A4V2QW91-F1
#
_entry.id   AF-A0A4V2QW91-F1
#
_cell.length_a   1.000
_cell.length_b   1.000
_cell.length_c   1.000
_cell.angle_alpha   90.00
_cell.angle_beta   90.00
_cell.angle_gamma   90.00
#
_symmetry.space_group_name_H-M   'P 1'
#
loop_
_entity.id
_entity.type
_entity.pdbx_description
1 polymer ?
#
loop_
_entity_poly.entity_id
_entity_poly.type
_entity_poly.pdbx_seq_one_letter_code
_entity_poly.pdbx_strand_id
1 'polypeptide(L)' 'MTKTLIDIDDALLSKAAEALGTTTKKDTVNAALAEVLRVRAAGQFLQSAQDGLYDDLLDPEVMKGAWR' A
#
# COMPACT_ATOMS: atom_id res chain seq x y z
N MET A 1 -13.36 -12.90 -6.44
CA MET A 1 -12.66 -12.39 -7.63
C MET A 1 -13.56 -12.54 -8.84
N THR A 2 -13.87 -11.45 -9.52
CA THR A 2 -14.63 -11.45 -10.79
C THR A 2 -13.66 -11.65 -11.95
N LYS A 3 -14.07 -12.36 -13.01
CA LYS A 3 -13.26 -12.50 -14.22
C LYS A 3 -13.46 -11.28 -15.11
N THR A 4 -12.36 -10.63 -15.48
CA THR A 4 -12.36 -9.50 -16.40
C THR A 4 -11.38 -9.80 -17.53
N LEU A 5 -11.83 -9.67 -18.78
CA LEU A 5 -10.98 -9.77 -19.95
C LEU A 5 -10.37 -8.38 -20.20
N ILE A 6 -9.04 -8.28 -20.15
CA ILE A 6 -8.29 -7.06 -20.43
C ILE A 6 -7.05 -7.42 -21.23
N ASP A 7 -6.68 -6.55 -22.16
CA ASP A 7 -5.38 -6.61 -22.83
C ASP A 7 -4.34 -5.98 -21.91
N ILE A 8 -3.21 -6.68 -21.73
CA ILE A 8 -2.10 -6.25 -20.89
C ILE A 8 -0.81 -6.42 -21.69
N ASP A 9 0.08 -5.44 -21.60
CA ASP A 9 1.43 -5.57 -22.12
C ASP A 9 2.18 -6.67 -21.34
N ASP A 10 2.50 -7.77 -22.02
CA ASP A 10 3.17 -8.93 -21.42
C ASP A 10 4.59 -8.63 -20.96
N ALA A 11 5.30 -7.69 -21.60
CA ALA A 11 6.64 -7.29 -21.17
C ALA A 11 6.58 -6.46 -19.88
N LEU A 12 5.60 -5.56 -19.77
CA LEU A 12 5.35 -4.83 -18.52
C LEU A 12 4.93 -5.78 -17.41
N LEU A 13 4.04 -6.74 -17.71
CA LEU A 13 3.56 -7.72 -16.75
C LEU A 13 4.69 -8.62 -16.22
N SER A 14 5.63 -9.01 -17.08
CA SER A 14 6.82 -9.78 -16.67
C SER A 14 7.69 -8.99 -15.70
N LYS A 15 8.00 -7.72 -16.03
CA LYS A 15 8.80 -6.84 -15.16
C LYS A 15 8.13 -6.60 -13.81
N ALA A 16 6.81 -6.42 -13.82
CA ALA A 16 6.03 -6.30 -12.59
C ALA A 16 6.08 -7.61 -11.77
N ALA A 17 6.00 -8.77 -12.41
CA ALA A 17 6.08 -10.06 -11.74
C ALA A 17 7.44 -10.27 -11.06
N GLU A 18 8.53 -9.91 -11.75
CA GLU A 18 9.89 -9.94 -11.19
C GLU A 18 10.02 -8.99 -9.99
N ALA A 19 9.56 -7.75 -10.13
CA ALA A 19 9.63 -6.76 -9.06
C ALA A 19 8.80 -7.12 -7.83
N LEU A 20 7.63 -7.76 -8.04
CA LEU A 20 6.70 -8.16 -6.98
C LEU A 20 6.95 -9.57 -6.46
N GLY A 21 7.85 -10.34 -7.07
CA GLY A 21 8.13 -11.73 -6.70
C GLY A 21 6.94 -12.69 -6.93
N THR A 22 6.08 -12.39 -7.90
CA THR A 22 4.88 -13.18 -8.21
C THR A 22 5.10 -14.12 -9.39
N THR A 23 4.39 -15.25 -9.41
CA THR A 23 4.59 -16.30 -10.42
C THR A 23 3.45 -16.40 -11.44
N THR A 24 2.27 -15.87 -11.14
CA THR A 24 1.11 -15.93 -12.04
C THR A 24 0.64 -14.54 -12.44
N LYS A 25 0.13 -14.40 -13.68
CA LYS A 25 -0.41 -13.13 -14.20
C LYS A 25 -1.45 -12.51 -13.25
N LYS A 26 -2.37 -13.32 -12.71
CA LYS A 26 -3.41 -12.84 -11.77
C LYS A 26 -2.80 -12.32 -10.46
N ASP A 27 -1.76 -12.98 -9.94
CA ASP A 27 -1.16 -12.62 -8.66
C ASP A 27 -0.36 -11.33 -8.83
N THR A 28 0.35 -11.19 -9.96
CA THR A 28 1.03 -9.95 -10.35
C THR A 28 0.05 -8.78 -10.43
N VAL A 29 -1.09 -8.95 -11.12
CA VAL A 29 -2.10 -7.87 -11.24
C VAL A 29 -2.68 -7.51 -9.87
N ASN A 30 -3.05 -8.49 -9.06
CA ASN A 30 -3.60 -8.22 -7.72
C ASN A 30 -2.58 -7.55 -6.80
N ALA A 31 -1.33 -8.02 -6.81
CA ALA A 31 -0.25 -7.44 -6.02
C ALA A 31 0.06 -6.00 -6.47
N ALA A 32 0.08 -5.74 -7.77
CA ALA A 32 0.29 -4.39 -8.30
C ALA A 32 -0.82 -3.42 -7.87
N LEU A 33 -2.09 -3.86 -7.91
CA LEU A 33 -3.22 -3.04 -7.43
C LEU A 33 -3.12 -2.76 -5.93
N ALA A 34 -2.76 -3.77 -5.13
CA ALA A 34 -2.55 -3.60 -3.70
C ALA A 34 -1.38 -2.64 -3.41
N GLU A 35 -0.29 -2.72 -4.18
CA GLU A 35 0.88 -1.87 -4.03
C GLU A 35 0.56 -0.40 -4.32
N VAL A 36 -0.26 -0.11 -5.35
CA VAL A 36 -0.73 1.26 -5.63
C VAL A 36 -1.50 1.83 -4.43
N LEU A 37 -2.38 1.03 -3.82
CA LEU A 37 -3.13 1.45 -2.63
C LEU A 37 -2.18 1.66 -1.43
N ARG A 38 -1.19 0.79 -1.25
CA ARG A 38 -0.19 0.90 -0.19
C ARG A 38 0.61 2.20 -0.32
N VAL A 39 1.09 2.52 -1.52
CA VAL A 39 1.83 3.77 -1.80
C VAL A 39 0.95 4.99 -1.53
N ARG A 40 -0.31 4.97 -1.97
CA ARG A 40 -1.26 6.05 -1.69
C ARG A 40 -1.49 6.24 -0.19
N ALA A 41 -1.73 5.16 0.54
CA ALA A 41 -1.96 5.20 1.98
C ALA A 41 -0.73 5.73 2.73
N ALA A 42 0.47 5.31 2.33
CA ALA A 42 1.72 5.83 2.90
C ALA A 42 1.88 7.34 2.68
N GLY A 43 1.54 7.84 1.48
CA GLY A 43 1.54 9.28 1.20
C GLY A 43 0.53 10.06 2.05
N GLN A 44 -0.68 9.52 2.21
CA GLN A 44 -1.70 10.12 3.08
C GLN A 44 -1.27 10.13 4.54
N PHE A 45 -0.69 9.04 5.02
CA PHE A 45 -0.15 8.95 6.38
C PHE A 45 0.92 10.02 6.63
N LEU A 46 1.86 10.18 5.69
CA LEU A 46 2.90 11.20 5.80
C LEU A 46 2.32 12.62 5.81
N GLN A 47 1.32 12.90 4.97
CA GLN A 47 0.64 14.19 4.96
C GLN A 47 -0.05 14.45 6.31
N SER A 48 -0.82 13.50 6.81
CA SER A 48 -1.47 13.60 8.12
C SER A 48 -0.47 13.83 9.25
N ALA A 49 0.70 13.20 9.20
CA ALA A 49 1.77 13.43 10.16
C ALA A 49 2.33 14.86 10.07
N GLN A 50 2.51 15.40 8.87
CA GLN A 50 2.95 16.79 8.68
C GLN A 50 1.90 17.81 9.16
N ASP A 51 0.62 17.47 9.04
CA ASP A 51 -0.50 18.30 9.49
C ASP A 51 -0.74 18.21 11.01
N GLY A 52 0.11 17.48 11.74
CA GLY A 52 0.05 17.37 13.20
C GLY A 52 -1.03 16.41 13.72
N LEU A 53 -1.65 15.60 12.85
CA LEU A 53 -2.73 14.68 13.25
C LEU A 53 -2.29 13.65 14.30
N TYR A 54 -0.97 13.40 14.41
CA TYR A 54 -0.38 12.41 15.29
C TYR A 54 0.53 13.02 16.37
N ASP A 55 0.42 14.32 16.62
CA ASP A 55 1.25 15.01 17.63
C ASP A 55 0.99 14.48 19.04
N ASP A 56 -0.21 13.99 19.30
CA ASP A 56 -0.61 13.36 20.56
C ASP A 56 0.15 12.05 20.85
N LEU A 57 0.56 11.31 19.80
CA LEU A 57 1.41 10.13 19.94
C LEU A 57 2.80 10.46 20.49
N LEU A 58 3.21 11.73 20.42
CA LEU A 58 4.48 12.21 20.97
C LEU A 58 4.35 12.71 22.41
N ASP A 59 3.13 12.87 22.94
CA ASP A 59 2.88 13.31 24.32
C ASP A 59 2.95 12.11 25.30
N PRO A 60 3.95 12.07 26.20
CA PRO A 60 4.12 10.97 27.15
C PRO A 60 2.94 10.81 28.12
N GLU A 61 2.26 11.89 28.49
CA GLU A 61 1.13 11.85 29.42
C GLU A 61 -0.13 11.30 28.73
N VAL A 62 -0.35 11.64 27.46
CA VAL A 62 -1.43 11.04 26.65
C VAL A 62 -1.18 9.53 26.47
N MET A 63 0.04 9.15 26.08
CA MET A 63 0.37 7.74 25.81
C MET A 63 0.30 6.85 27.06
N LYS A 64 0.58 7.39 28.25
CA LYS A 64 0.42 6.66 29.53
C LYS A 64 -1.01 6.15 29.77
N GLY A 65 -2.01 6.83 29.21
CA GLY A 65 -3.42 6.42 29.27
C GLY A 65 -3.80 5.36 28.23
N ALA A 66 -3.11 5.32 27.09
CA ALA A 66 -3.42 4.44 25.96
C ALA A 66 -2.97 2.98 26.17
N TRP A 67 -1.98 2.73 27.03
CA TRP A 67 -1.39 1.41 27.28
C TRP A 67 -1.87 0.71 28.56
N ARG A 68 -2.99 1.16 29.15
CA ARG A 68 -3.66 0.49 30.27
C ARG A 68 -4.70 -0.49 29.78
#